data_AF-A0A3S3T6S3-F1
#
_entry.id   AF-A0A3S3T6S3-F1
#
_cell.length_a   1.000
_cell.length_b   1.000
_cell.length_c   1.000
_cell.angle_alpha   90.00
_cell.angle_beta   90.00
_cell.angle_gamma   90.00
#
_symmetry.space_group_name_H-M   'P 1'
#
loop_
_entity.id
_entity.type
_entity.pdbx_description
1 polymer ?
#
loop_
_entity_poly.entity_id
_entity_poly.type
_entity_poly.pdbx_seq_one_letter_code
_entity_poly.pdbx_strand_id
1 'polypeptide(L)' 'MSLRNAPRPAAVYGVDIGKNIFHVVGLDSDGEPVQRVRFRRDTLMK' A
#
# COMPACT_ATOMS: atom_id res chain seq x y z
N MET A 1 -5.18 15.69 10.46
CA MET A 1 -5.81 14.51 9.79
C MET A 1 -4.70 13.59 9.32
N SER A 2 -4.73 12.31 9.71
CA SER A 2 -3.76 11.32 9.22
C SER A 2 -4.07 10.96 7.75
N LEU A 3 -3.07 10.99 6.87
CA LEU A 3 -3.19 10.47 5.50
C LEU A 3 -3.44 8.96 5.57
N ARG A 4 -4.65 8.52 5.15
CA ARG A 4 -5.12 7.12 5.27
C ARG A 4 -4.19 6.08 4.62
N ASN A 5 -3.49 6.47 3.56
CA ASN A 5 -2.57 5.61 2.80
C ASN A 5 -1.15 6.16 2.79
N ALA A 6 -0.77 6.96 3.80
CA ALA A 6 0.62 7.39 3.93
C ALA A 6 1.56 6.15 3.91
N PRO A 7 2.61 6.16 3.10
CA PRO A 7 3.60 5.10 3.12
C PRO A 7 4.22 4.96 4.51
N ARG A 8 4.38 3.73 4.99
CA ARG A 8 5.17 3.40 6.18
C ARG A 8 6.57 2.94 5.75
N PRO A 9 7.57 3.03 6.63
CA PRO A 9 8.84 2.35 6.39
C PRO A 9 8.60 0.86 6.14
N ALA A 10 9.06 0.36 5.01
CA ALA A 10 9.02 -1.04 4.61
C ALA A 10 10.28 -1.32 3.79
N ALA A 11 10.82 -2.53 3.90
CA ALA A 11 11.96 -2.96 3.08
C ALA A 11 11.52 -3.19 1.63
N VAL A 12 10.32 -3.74 1.43
CA VAL A 12 9.73 -4.00 0.12
C VAL A 12 8.22 -3.76 0.11
N TYR A 13 7.69 -3.44 -1.06
CA TYR A 13 6.25 -3.33 -1.31
C TYR A 13 5.81 -4.28 -2.42
N GLY A 14 4.84 -5.14 -2.11
CA GLY A 14 4.09 -5.91 -3.09
C GLY A 14 2.83 -5.16 -3.51
N VAL A 15 2.57 -5.06 -4.81
CA VAL A 15 1.41 -4.36 -5.37
C VAL A 15 0.65 -5.30 -6.31
N ASP A 16 -0.61 -5.57 -5.97
CA ASP A 16 -1.58 -6.20 -6.87
C ASP A 16 -2.46 -5.12 -7.50
N ILE A 17 -2.44 -5.08 -8.84
CA ILE A 17 -3.10 -4.06 -9.66
C ILE A 17 -4.35 -4.66 -10.28
N GLY A 18 -5.49 -4.47 -9.62
CA GLY A 18 -6.79 -4.73 -10.19
C GLY A 18 -7.27 -3.61 -11.12
N LYS A 19 -8.38 -3.84 -11.82
CA LYS A 19 -8.98 -2.85 -12.74
C LYS A 19 -9.29 -1.51 -12.06
N ASN A 20 -9.82 -1.57 -10.83
CA ASN A 20 -10.30 -0.40 -10.09
C ASN A 20 -9.71 -0.26 -8.69
N ILE A 21 -9.04 -1.30 -8.19
CA ILE A 21 -8.57 -1.41 -6.80
C ILE A 21 -7.12 -1.88 -6.81
N PHE A 22 -6.29 -1.24 -6.02
CA PHE A 22 -4.93 -1.63 -5.70
C PHE A 22 -4.90 -2.27 -4.32
N HIS A 23 -4.25 -3.42 -4.21
CA HIS A 23 -3.88 -4.02 -2.93
C HIS A 23 -2.38 -3.85 -2.76
N VAL A 24 -1.97 -3.16 -1.70
CA VAL A 24 -0.55 -2.90 -1.41
C VAL A 24 -0.20 -3.45 -0.05
N VAL A 25 0.86 -4.25 0.00
CA VAL A 25 1.41 -4.80 1.24
C VAL A 25 2.88 -4.38 1.34
N GLY A 26 3.24 -3.72 2.44
CA GLY A 26 4.63 -3.45 2.80
C GLY A 26 5.13 -4.50 3.77
N LEU A 27 6.31 -5.05 3.53
CA LEU A 27 7.00 -6.00 4.41
C LEU A 27 8.29 -5.37 4.97
N ASP A 28 8.66 -5.72 6.19
CA ASP A 28 9.99 -5.41 6.75
C ASP A 28 11.08 -6.38 6.23
N SER A 29 12.29 -6.28 6.79
CA SER A 29 13.43 -7.11 6.42
C SER A 29 13.25 -8.59 6.72
N ASP A 30 12.40 -8.93 7.69
CA ASP A 30 12.12 -10.31 8.09
C ASP A 30 10.96 -10.91 7.26
N GLY A 31 10.36 -10.09 6.38
CA GLY A 31 9.21 -10.47 5.57
C GLY A 31 7.88 -10.29 6.29
N GLU A 32 7.88 -9.67 7.47
CA GLU A 32 6.67 -9.44 8.26
C GLU A 32 5.90 -8.20 7.75
N PRO A 33 4.57 -8.27 7.69
CA PRO A 33 3.76 -7.24 7.05
C PRO A 33 3.51 -6.03 7.96
N VAL A 34 4.14 -4.90 7.64
CA VAL A 34 4.07 -3.63 8.38
C VAL A 34 2.99 -2.67 7.87
N GLN A 35 2.51 -2.89 6.63
CA GLN A 35 1.41 -2.12 6.05
C GLN A 35 0.54 -2.99 5.15
N ARG A 36 -0.78 -2.82 5.28
CA ARG A 36 -1.77 -3.32 4.31
C ARG A 36 -2.72 -2.20 3.97
N VAL A 37 -2.75 -1.78 2.72
CA VAL A 37 -3.70 -0.77 2.24
C VAL A 37 -4.41 -1.23 1.00
N ARG A 38 -5.65 -0.77 0.86
CA ARG A 38 -6.48 -0.95 -0.32
C ARG A 38 -7.03 0.40 -0.72
N PHE A 39 -6.78 0.81 -1.95
CA PHE A 39 -7.30 2.06 -2.48
C PHE A 39 -7.69 1.94 -3.95
N ARG A 40 -8.49 2.89 -4.43
CA ARG A 40 -8.98 2.93 -5.81
C ARG A 40 -8.09 3.81 -6.67
N ARG A 41 -8.25 3.71 -7.99
CA ARG A 41 -7.47 4.50 -8.97
C ARG A 41 -7.61 6.01 -8.81
N ASP A 42 -8.78 6.47 -8.38
CA ASP A 42 -9.05 7.87 -8.03
C ASP A 42 -8.11 8.42 -6.94
N THR A 43 -7.50 7.55 -6.12
CA THR A 43 -6.57 7.95 -5.06
C THR A 43 -5.18 8.28 -5.62
N LEU A 44 -4.82 7.78 -6.80
CA LEU A 44 -3.55 8.06 -7.49
C LEU A 44 -3.63 9.28 -8.43
N MET A 45 -4.85 9.63 -8.86
CA MET A 45 -5.10 10.65 -9.88
C MET A 45 -5.51 12.01 -9.29
N LYS A 46 -5.10 12.26 -8.04
CA LYS A 46 -5.30 13.54 -7.35
C LYS A 46 -4.09 14.44 -7.50
#